data_AF-A0A1W5QGF9-F1
#
_entry.id   AF-A0A1W5QGF9-F1
#
_cell.length_a   1.000
_cell.length_b   1.000
_cell.length_c   1.000
_cell.angle_alpha   90.00
_cell.angle_beta   90.00
_cell.angle_gamma   90.00
#
_symmetry.space_group_name_H-M   'P 1'
#
loop_
_entity.id
_entity.type
_entity.pdbx_description
1 polymer ?
#
loop_
_entity_poly.entity_id
_entity_poly.type
_entity_poly.pdbx_seq_one_letter_code
_entity_poly.pdbx_strand_id
1 'polypeptide(L)'
;MSLLESAKESVKETARKDAEFIKLECLKHEMKSDVISMISKEKQSLKQYNDDFENLIQAIFELKGTLIFGFEGKTADAMVETMGKYHSKVVEDQKAIESCIRSCKTYDGWL
;
A
#
# COMPACT_ATOMS: atom_id res chain seq x y z
N MET A 1 41.92 -42.27 -12.61
CA MET A 1 40.55 -42.59 -12.13
C MET A 1 39.85 -43.39 -13.22
N SER A 2 39.10 -44.45 -12.86
CA SER A 2 38.37 -45.24 -13.86
C SER A 2 37.21 -44.40 -14.45
N LEU A 3 36.89 -44.62 -15.72
CA LEU A 3 35.76 -43.97 -16.41
C LEU A 3 34.43 -44.16 -15.64
N LEU A 4 34.29 -45.31 -14.96
CA LEU A 4 33.12 -45.63 -14.16
C LEU A 4 32.97 -44.72 -12.92
N GLU A 5 34.07 -44.42 -12.22
CA GLU A 5 34.03 -43.52 -11.06
C GLU A 5 33.83 -42.06 -11.47
N SER A 6 34.39 -41.64 -12.60
CA SER A 6 34.12 -40.31 -13.15
C SER A 6 32.65 -40.13 -13.55
N ALA A 7 32.02 -41.16 -14.12
CA ALA A 7 30.61 -41.12 -14.49
C ALA A 7 29.70 -41.08 -13.25
N LYS A 8 30.03 -41.85 -12.21
CA LYS A 8 29.29 -41.88 -10.94
C LYS A 8 29.34 -40.55 -10.21
N GLU A 9 30.49 -39.89 -10.19
CA GLU A 9 30.64 -38.57 -9.56
C GLU A 9 29.87 -37.49 -10.33
N SER A 10 29.88 -37.55 -11.68
CA SER A 10 29.07 -36.64 -12.52
C SER A 10 27.57 -36.80 -12.27
N VAL A 11 27.07 -38.03 -12.10
CA VAL A 11 25.64 -38.28 -11.84
C VAL A 11 25.22 -37.74 -10.47
N LYS A 12 26.07 -37.91 -9.44
CA LYS A 12 25.82 -37.33 -8.11
C LYS A 12 25.78 -35.81 -8.14
N GLU A 13 26.71 -35.18 -8.85
CA GLU A 13 26.77 -33.72 -8.97
C GLU A 13 25.53 -33.17 -9.70
N THR A 14 25.06 -33.85 -10.76
CA THR A 14 23.79 -33.48 -11.43
C THR A 14 22.60 -33.62 -10.49
N ALA A 15 22.48 -34.74 -9.77
CA ALA A 15 21.38 -34.95 -8.82
C ALA A 15 21.36 -33.90 -7.69
N ARG A 16 22.55 -33.47 -7.24
CA ARG A 16 22.68 -32.39 -6.25
C ARG A 16 22.23 -31.04 -6.83
N LYS A 17 22.64 -30.71 -8.05
CA LYS A 17 22.21 -29.48 -8.74
C LYS A 17 20.72 -29.44 -8.98
N ASP A 18 20.11 -30.56 -9.36
CA ASP A 18 18.66 -30.67 -9.55
C ASP A 18 17.91 -30.44 -8.23
N ALA A 19 18.40 -31.01 -7.13
CA ALA A 19 17.83 -30.78 -5.81
C ALA A 19 17.97 -29.32 -5.35
N GLU A 20 19.12 -28.68 -5.59
CA GLU A 20 19.34 -27.25 -5.33
C GLU A 20 18.40 -26.39 -6.19
N PHE A 21 18.20 -26.74 -7.47
CA PHE A 21 17.31 -26.02 -8.38
C PHE A 21 15.85 -26.09 -7.93
N ILE A 22 15.37 -27.28 -7.55
CA ILE A 22 14.01 -27.46 -7.00
C ILE A 22 13.83 -26.59 -5.75
N LYS A 23 14.81 -26.58 -4.85
CA LYS A 23 14.77 -25.76 -3.64
C LYS A 23 14.71 -24.26 -3.96
N LEU A 24 15.47 -23.80 -4.96
CA LEU A 24 15.44 -22.40 -5.41
C LEU A 24 14.10 -22.00 -6.01
N GLU A 25 13.48 -22.86 -6.83
CA GLU A 25 12.14 -22.59 -7.37
C GLU A 25 11.07 -22.58 -6.27
N CYS A 26 11.15 -23.46 -5.28
CA CYS A 26 10.29 -23.39 -4.09
C CYS A 26 10.45 -22.05 -3.35
N LEU A 27 11.69 -21.65 -3.07
CA LEU A 27 11.99 -20.37 -2.39
C LEU A 27 11.45 -19.17 -3.18
N LYS A 28 11.61 -19.18 -4.51
CA LYS A 28 11.09 -18.15 -5.41
C LYS A 28 9.56 -18.07 -5.34
N HIS A 29 8.86 -19.20 -5.28
CA HIS A 29 7.42 -19.22 -5.11
C HIS A 29 6.97 -18.70 -3.74
N GLU A 30 7.66 -19.07 -2.67
CA GLU A 30 7.41 -18.56 -1.31
C GLU A 30 7.61 -17.04 -1.25
N MET A 31 8.75 -16.55 -1.73
CA MET A 31 9.03 -15.11 -1.80
C MET A 31 7.98 -14.35 -2.61
N LYS A 32 7.51 -14.91 -3.74
CA LYS A 32 6.45 -14.31 -4.54
C LYS A 32 5.13 -14.24 -3.77
N SER A 33 4.78 -15.30 -3.03
CA SER A 33 3.58 -15.33 -2.20
C SER A 33 3.62 -14.29 -1.08
N ASP A 34 4.76 -14.20 -0.38
CA ASP A 34 4.95 -13.24 0.71
C ASP A 34 4.87 -11.79 0.21
N VAL A 35 5.49 -11.47 -0.92
CA VAL A 35 5.41 -10.13 -1.52
C VAL A 35 3.98 -9.77 -1.90
N ILE A 36 3.22 -10.70 -2.51
CA ILE A 36 1.80 -10.48 -2.84
C ILE A 36 0.97 -10.26 -1.57
N SER A 37 1.24 -11.03 -0.51
CA SER A 37 0.57 -10.91 0.79
C SER A 37 0.85 -9.55 1.45
N MET A 38 2.12 -9.12 1.48
CA MET A 38 2.52 -7.82 2.02
C MET A 38 1.85 -6.67 1.27
N ILE A 39 1.85 -6.71 -0.07
CA ILE A 39 1.23 -5.65 -0.88
C ILE A 39 -0.30 -5.63 -0.68
N SER A 40 -0.94 -6.80 -0.59
CA SER A 40 -2.38 -6.89 -0.33
C SER A 40 -2.76 -6.28 1.02
N LYS A 41 -1.98 -6.57 2.07
CA LYS A 41 -2.17 -5.97 3.40
C LYS A 41 -1.99 -4.46 3.38
N GLU A 42 -0.95 -3.96 2.72
CA GLU A 42 -0.70 -2.51 2.63
C GLU A 42 -1.83 -1.79 1.88
N LYS A 43 -2.31 -2.36 0.77
CA LYS A 43 -3.48 -1.83 0.04
C LYS A 43 -4.74 -1.79 0.91
N GLN A 44 -4.96 -2.80 1.74
CA GLN A 44 -6.09 -2.82 2.67
C GLN A 44 -5.98 -1.73 3.73
N SER A 45 -4.80 -1.58 4.36
CA SER A 45 -4.54 -0.52 5.34
C SER A 45 -4.74 0.87 4.74
N LEU A 46 -4.21 1.11 3.54
CA LEU A 46 -4.36 2.36 2.82
C LEU A 46 -5.82 2.69 2.51
N LYS A 47 -6.60 1.69 2.10
CA LYS A 47 -8.04 1.86 1.87
C LYS A 47 -8.76 2.25 3.16
N GLN A 48 -8.46 1.56 4.26
CA GLN A 48 -9.07 1.86 5.54
C GLN A 48 -8.72 3.27 6.03
N TYR A 49 -7.47 3.71 5.87
CA TYR A 49 -7.10 5.09 6.17
C TYR A 49 -7.85 6.09 5.30
N ASN A 50 -8.06 5.81 4.01
CA ASN A 50 -8.85 6.69 3.15
C ASN A 50 -10.29 6.81 3.63
N ASP A 51 -10.93 5.69 3.99
CA ASP A 51 -12.29 5.68 4.54
C ASP A 51 -12.36 6.48 5.86
N ASP A 52 -11.37 6.32 6.74
CA ASP A 52 -11.26 7.09 7.99
C ASP A 52 -11.07 8.59 7.75
N PHE A 53 -10.25 8.95 6.75
CA PHE A 53 -10.08 10.34 6.32
C PHE A 53 -11.41 10.92 5.82
N GLU A 54 -12.12 10.25 4.92
CA GLU A 54 -13.42 10.72 4.41
C GLU A 54 -14.43 10.96 5.55
N ASN A 55 -14.49 10.07 6.54
CA ASN A 55 -15.32 10.23 7.72
C ASN A 55 -14.93 11.49 8.54
N LEU A 56 -13.63 11.72 8.74
CA LEU A 56 -13.11 12.93 9.40
C LEU A 56 -13.48 14.21 8.66
N ILE A 57 -13.35 14.20 7.33
CA ILE A 57 -13.73 15.32 6.47
C ILE A 57 -15.21 15.65 6.63
N GLN A 58 -16.06 14.63 6.59
CA GLN A 58 -17.50 14.79 6.76
C GLN A 58 -17.85 15.34 8.15
N ALA A 59 -17.24 14.80 9.21
CA ALA A 59 -17.44 15.31 10.57
C ALA A 59 -17.03 16.79 10.72
N ILE A 60 -15.92 17.19 10.09
CA ILE A 60 -15.48 18.60 10.05
C ILE A 60 -16.52 19.47 9.33
N PHE A 61 -17.14 18.99 8.26
CA PHE A 61 -18.16 19.74 7.52
C PHE A 61 -19.46 19.90 8.29
N GLU A 62 -19.90 18.87 9.00
CA GLU A 62 -21.07 18.94 9.89
C GLU A 62 -20.84 19.94 11.04
N LEU A 63 -19.65 19.90 11.65
CA LEU A 63 -19.24 20.87 12.68
C LEU A 63 -19.16 22.29 12.13
N LYS A 64 -18.59 22.48 10.92
CA LYS A 64 -18.54 23.78 10.24
C LYS A 64 -19.93 24.37 10.06
N GLY A 65 -20.89 23.57 9.56
CA GLY A 65 -22.28 23.99 9.40
C GLY A 65 -22.87 24.48 10.72
N THR A 66 -22.73 23.66 11.77
CA THR A 66 -23.25 23.98 13.11
C THR A 66 -22.63 25.26 13.70
N LEU A 67 -21.31 25.43 13.56
CA LEU A 67 -20.60 26.60 14.08
C LEU A 67 -20.99 27.88 13.35
N ILE A 68 -21.07 27.88 12.02
CA ILE A 68 -21.41 29.09 11.25
C ILE A 68 -22.81 29.61 11.62
N PHE A 69 -23.77 28.72 11.86
CA PHE A 69 -25.13 29.12 12.28
C PHE A 69 -25.23 29.48 13.77
N GLY A 70 -24.23 29.14 14.59
CA GLY A 70 -24.22 29.44 16.02
C GLY A 70 -23.65 30.82 16.38
N PHE A 71 -23.03 31.52 15.43
CA PHE A 71 -22.42 32.84 15.63
C PHE A 71 -22.99 33.85 14.63
N GLU A 72 -23.03 35.14 15.03
CA GLU A 72 -23.50 36.23 14.18
C GLU A 72 -22.40 37.29 13.95
N GLY A 73 -22.54 38.06 12.87
CA GLY A 73 -21.66 39.18 12.55
C GLY A 73 -20.22 38.77 12.25
N LYS A 74 -19.25 39.64 12.62
CA LYS A 74 -17.83 39.48 12.26
C LYS A 74 -17.20 38.17 12.76
N THR A 75 -17.73 37.58 13.83
CA THR A 75 -17.26 36.28 14.34
C THR A 75 -17.66 35.14 13.41
N ALA A 76 -18.86 35.19 12.85
CA ALA A 76 -19.31 34.23 11.85
C ALA A 76 -18.48 34.35 10.57
N ASP A 77 -18.23 35.58 10.11
CA ASP A 77 -17.40 35.84 8.92
C ASP A 77 -15.97 35.28 9.08
N ALA A 78 -15.34 35.52 10.23
CA ALA A 78 -14.01 34.99 10.54
C ALA A 78 -13.99 33.46 10.64
N MET A 79 -15.05 32.84 11.16
CA MET A 79 -15.22 31.39 11.19
C MET A 79 -15.39 30.79 9.80
N VAL A 80 -16.20 31.43 8.93
CA VAL A 80 -16.39 31.01 7.54
C VAL A 80 -15.06 31.04 6.79
N GLU A 81 -14.29 32.12 6.93
CA GLU A 81 -12.99 32.27 6.27
C GLU A 81 -11.98 31.22 6.76
N THR A 82 -11.87 31.05 8.08
CA THR A 82 -10.93 30.10 8.69
C THR A 82 -11.28 28.66 8.32
N MET A 83 -12.56 28.28 8.41
CA MET A 83 -13.00 26.94 8.02
C MET A 83 -12.95 26.71 6.51
N GLY A 84 -13.06 27.76 5.70
CA GLY A 84 -12.79 27.69 4.26
C GLY A 84 -11.34 27.30 3.96
N LYS A 85 -10.36 27.88 4.69
CA LYS A 85 -8.94 27.54 4.54
C LYS A 85 -8.65 26.09 4.94
N TYR A 86 -9.21 25.63 6.06
CA TYR A 86 -9.08 24.24 6.49
C TYR A 86 -9.73 23.27 5.48
N HIS A 87 -10.91 23.62 4.96
CA HIS A 87 -11.59 22.83 3.93
C HIS A 87 -10.70 22.62 2.69
N SER A 88 -10.11 23.69 2.15
CA SER A 88 -9.23 23.59 0.99
C SER A 88 -8.01 22.71 1.25
N LYS A 89 -7.36 22.86 2.41
CA LYS A 89 -6.19 22.06 2.80
C LYS A 89 -6.53 20.57 2.92
N VAL A 90 -7.66 20.26 3.55
CA VAL A 90 -8.15 18.89 3.72
C VAL A 90 -8.39 18.21 2.37
N VAL A 91 -8.97 18.92 1.40
CA VAL A 91 -9.18 18.40 0.04
C VAL A 91 -7.85 18.17 -0.70
N GLU A 92 -6.84 19.01 -0.48
CA GLU A 92 -5.49 18.79 -1.02
C GLU A 92 -4.83 17.55 -0.42
N ASP A 93 -4.92 17.37 0.89
CA ASP A 93 -4.37 16.20 1.60
C ASP A 93 -5.06 14.90 1.10
N GLN A 94 -6.38 14.91 0.88
CA GLN A 94 -7.10 13.78 0.29
C GLN A 94 -6.57 13.40 -1.10
N LYS A 95 -6.32 14.39 -1.97
CA LYS A 95 -5.74 14.14 -3.30
C LYS A 95 -4.33 13.53 -3.21
N ALA A 96 -3.54 13.97 -2.24
CA ALA A 96 -2.20 13.41 -2.00
C ALA A 96 -2.27 11.94 -1.55
N ILE A 97 -3.21 11.62 -0.66
CA ILE A 97 -3.47 10.24 -0.20
C ILE A 97 -3.89 9.35 -1.36
N GLU A 98 -4.90 9.76 -2.16
CA GLU A 98 -5.30 8.98 -3.34
C GLU A 98 -4.15 8.75 -4.32
N SER A 99 -3.29 9.77 -4.51
CA SER A 99 -2.09 9.65 -5.34
C SER A 99 -1.11 8.60 -4.79
N CYS A 100 -0.90 8.61 -3.47
CA CYS A 100 -0.08 7.61 -2.79
C CYS A 100 -0.63 6.20 -2.99
N ILE A 101 -1.94 6.00 -2.81
CA ILE A 101 -2.61 4.71 -3.06
C ILE A 101 -2.44 4.27 -4.52
N ARG A 102 -2.63 5.18 -5.47
CA ARG A 102 -2.42 4.91 -6.90
C ARG A 102 -0.96 4.58 -7.24
N SER A 103 0.00 5.06 -6.45
CA SER A 103 1.43 4.77 -6.62
C SER A 103 1.84 3.41 -6.05
N CYS A 104 1.05 2.85 -5.11
CA CYS A 104 1.20 1.47 -4.61
C CYS A 104 0.74 0.43 -5.66
N LYS A 105 1.29 0.52 -6.87
CA LYS A 105 1.14 -0.51 -7.89
C LYS A 105 2.08 -1.66 -7.55
N THR A 106 1.53 -2.86 -7.63
CA THR A 106 2.34 -4.05 -7.87
C THR A 106 3.11 -3.81 -9.17
N TYR A 107 4.39 -4.15 -9.23
CA TYR A 107 5.04 -4.37 -10.52
C TYR A 107 4.32 -5.56 -11.16
N ASP A 108 3.22 -5.29 -11.86
CA ASP A 108 2.45 -6.27 -12.61
C ASP A 108 3.29 -6.89 -13.76
N GLY A 109 4.51 -6.39 -13.97
CA GLY A 109 5.51 -6.88 -14.91
C GLY A 109 6.51 -7.91 -14.35
N TRP A 110 6.26 -8.52 -13.18
CA TRP A 110 6.94 -9.78 -12.78
C TRP A 110 6.21 -11.03 -13.32
N LEU A 111 5.65 -10.89 -14.53
CA LEU A 111 5.13 -11.96 -15.37
C LEU A 111 6.17 -12.31 -16.44
#